data_AF-A0A2U3KL73-F1
#
_entry.id   AF-A0A2U3KL73-F1
#
_cell.length_a   1.000
_cell.length_b   1.000
_cell.length_c   1.000
_cell.angle_alpha   90.00
_cell.angle_beta   90.00
_cell.angle_gamma   90.00
#
_symmetry.space_group_name_H-M   'P 1'
#
loop_
_entity.id
_entity.type
_entity.pdbx_description
1 polymer ?
#
loop_
_entity_poly.entity_id
_entity_poly.type
_entity_poly.pdbx_seq_one_letter_code
_entity_poly.pdbx_strand_id
1 'polypeptide(L)' 'MYDFILNMWLLQTFTQAQVQTCVTKGYITQDQANTVLVTPQA' A
#
# COMPACT_ATOMS: atom_id res chain seq x y z
N MET A 1 1.74 -10.28 -0.39
CA MET A 1 1.02 -9.11 -0.96
C MET A 1 1.45 -7.81 -0.33
N TYR A 2 1.58 -7.74 1.00
CA TYR A 2 2.04 -6.53 1.70
C TYR A 2 3.37 -5.97 1.18
N ASP A 3 4.45 -6.76 1.19
CA ASP A 3 5.78 -6.28 0.75
C ASP A 3 5.80 -5.85 -0.73
N PHE A 4 4.99 -6.50 -1.57
CA PHE A 4 4.84 -6.12 -2.97
C PHE A 4 4.19 -4.74 -3.11
N ILE A 5 3.13 -4.48 -2.35
CA ILE A 5 2.42 -3.18 -2.35
C ILE A 5 3.30 -2.09 -1.73
N LEU A 6 4.06 -2.43 -0.68
CA LEU A 6 5.04 -1.52 -0.09
C LEU A 6 6.15 -1.15 -1.09
N ASN A 7 6.70 -2.11 -1.82
CA ASN A 7 7.67 -1.83 -2.88
C ASN A 7 7.06 -0.97 -4.01
N MET A 8 5.82 -1.25 -4.43
CA MET A 8 5.11 -0.44 -5.42
C MET A 8 4.85 1.00 -4.94
N TRP A 9 4.59 1.18 -3.65
CA TRP A 9 4.46 2.48 -3.01
C TRP A 9 5.77 3.25 -2.99
N LEU A 10 6.87 2.59 -2.60
CA LEU A 10 8.21 3.17 -2.60
C LEU A 10 8.68 3.55 -4.01
N LEU A 11 8.31 2.77 -5.02
CA LEU A 11 8.56 3.07 -6.43
C LEU A 11 7.58 4.11 -7.02
N GLN A 12 6.76 4.76 -6.18
CA GLN A 12 5.74 5.75 -6.57
C GLN A 12 4.75 5.26 -7.63
N THR A 13 4.64 3.94 -7.81
CA THR A 13 3.75 3.32 -8.80
C THR A 13 2.33 3.22 -8.24
N PHE A 14 2.20 3.14 -6.91
CA PHE A 14 0.94 3.10 -6.19
C PHE A 14 0.61 4.43 -5.53
N THR A 15 -0.64 4.86 -5.70
CA THR A 15 -1.22 6.00 -4.98
C THR A 15 -2.04 5.53 -3.79
N GLN A 16 -2.42 6.47 -2.92
CA GLN A 16 -3.17 6.15 -1.70
C GLN A 16 -4.50 5.45 -2.02
N ALA A 17 -5.15 5.82 -3.13
CA ALA A 17 -6.34 5.15 -3.65
C ALA A 17 -6.08 3.70 -4.09
N GLN A 18 -4.93 3.41 -4.69
CA GLN A 18 -4.56 2.05 -5.08
C GLN A 18 -4.27 1.17 -3.86
N VAL A 19 -3.57 1.71 -2.84
CA VAL A 19 -3.33 1.00 -1.58
C VAL A 19 -4.66 0.67 -0.89
N GLN A 20 -5.61 1.60 -0.83
CA GLN A 20 -6.95 1.35 -0.29
C GLN A 20 -7.73 0.33 -1.12
N THR A 21 -7.60 0.36 -2.46
CA THR A 21 -8.21 -0.66 -3.33
C THR A 21 -7.67 -2.06 -3.01
N CYS A 22 -6.39 -2.18 -2.66
CA CYS A 22 -5.82 -3.46 -2.23
C CYS A 22 -6.39 -3.95 -0.89
N VAL A 23 -6.81 -3.03 0.00
CA VAL A 23 -7.55 -3.38 1.21
C VAL A 23 -8.95 -3.87 0.87
N THR A 24 -9.69 -3.14 0.04
CA THR A 24 -11.05 -3.54 -0.38
C THR A 24 -11.06 -4.90 -1.09
N LYS A 25 -10.00 -5.23 -1.83
CA LYS A 25 -9.82 -6.53 -2.48
C LYS A 25 -9.37 -7.64 -1.52
N GLY A 26 -9.03 -7.33 -0.28
CA GLY A 26 -8.56 -8.29 0.72
C GLY A 26 -7.10 -8.75 0.50
N TYR A 27 -6.31 -8.03 -0.28
CA TYR A 27 -4.89 -8.36 -0.48
C TYR A 27 -4.02 -8.01 0.74
N ILE A 28 -4.42 -6.96 1.46
CA ILE A 28 -3.78 -6.48 2.68
C ILE A 28 -4.85 -6.04 3.68
N THR A 29 -4.50 -6.00 4.96
CA THR A 29 -5.39 -5.46 6.01
C THR A 29 -5.36 -3.94 6.05
N GLN A 30 -6.33 -3.33 6.73
CA GLN A 30 -6.36 -1.89 6.95
C GLN A 30 -5.10 -1.41 7.70
N ASP A 31 -4.62 -2.15 8.70
CA ASP A 31 -3.39 -1.83 9.44
C ASP A 31 -2.14 -1.86 8.56
N GLN A 32 -2.07 -2.83 7.65
CA GLN A 32 -1.00 -2.92 6.67
C GLN A 32 -1.04 -1.73 5.71
N ALA A 33 -2.21 -1.39 5.17
CA ALA A 33 -2.35 -0.20 4.34
C ALA A 33 -1.96 1.07 5.07
N ASN A 34 -2.37 1.23 6.34
CA ASN A 34 -1.96 2.37 7.15
C ASN A 34 -0.43 2.45 7.22
N THR A 35 0.25 1.33 7.48
CA THR A 35 1.73 1.28 7.52
C THR A 35 2.36 1.72 6.20
N VAL A 36 1.83 1.27 5.06
CA VAL A 36 2.30 1.72 3.73
C VAL A 36 2.11 3.22 3.58
N LEU A 37 0.95 3.76 3.96
CA LEU A 37 0.62 5.17 3.78
C LEU A 37 1.41 6.13 4.69
N VAL A 38 1.88 5.68 5.86
CA VAL A 38 2.81 6.47 6.69
C VAL A 38 4.25 6.37 6.21
N THR A 39 4.58 5.37 5.39
CA THR A 39 5.93 5.21 4.86
C THR A 39 6.21 6.32 3.84
N PRO A 40 7.26 7.14 3.99
CA PRO A 40 7.62 8.14 3.00
C PRO A 40 7.91 7.48 1.65
N GLN A 41 7.34 8.00 0.58
CA GLN A 41 7.73 7.59 -0.77
C GLN A 41 9.16 8.08 -1.04
N ALA A 42 9.97 7.21 -1.66
CA ALA A 42 11.38 7.50 -1.97
C ALA A 42 11.51 8.31 -3.27
#